data_AF-A0A0D2DGE2-F1
#
_entry.id   AF-A0A0D2DGE2-F1
#
_cell.length_a   1.000
_cell.length_b   1.000
_cell.length_c   1.000
_cell.angle_alpha   90.00
_cell.angle_beta   90.00
_cell.angle_gamma   90.00
#
_symmetry.space_group_name_H-M   'P 1'
#
loop_
_entity.id
_entity.type
_entity.pdbx_description
1 polymer ?
#
loop_
_entity_poly.entity_id
_entity_poly.type
_entity_poly.pdbx_seq_one_letter_code
_entity_poly.pdbx_strand_id
1 'polypeptide(L)'
;MWSNLPYLLVHMINRQFTVAYSVEFQKQFEVRFRTRFDEKFGAAFEPRFDEIEQLVWDKTAKDLREQLSDGVQEDVFKAIIDELGEAVDDEFYNNLEHHLDDIAAAEFIGHPDPRLNELGLWALHDHIFHEVLHEKIQEEEDLAARFAPIFEPAFNAAFPAFFDAKFDEVHAAVVEAA
;
A
#
# COMPACT_ATOMS: atom_id res chain seq x y z
N MET A 1 21.83 -11.97 -1.03
CA MET A 1 21.54 -10.66 -0.41
C MET A 1 20.50 -10.03 -1.33
N TRP A 2 19.21 -10.03 -0.97
CA TRP A 2 18.11 -9.43 -1.75
C TRP A 2 18.23 -7.90 -1.77
N SER A 3 19.38 -7.38 -2.23
CA SER A 3 20.04 -6.31 -1.46
C SER A 3 19.39 -4.93 -1.53
N ASN A 4 18.46 -4.66 -2.46
CA ASN A 4 17.71 -3.40 -2.49
C ASN A 4 16.28 -3.51 -3.04
N LEU A 5 15.90 -4.60 -3.71
CA LEU A 5 14.60 -4.73 -4.37
C LEU A 5 13.41 -4.74 -3.40
N PRO A 6 13.45 -5.51 -2.29
CA PRO A 6 12.39 -5.45 -1.29
C PRO A 6 12.24 -4.04 -0.72
N TYR A 7 13.34 -3.30 -0.57
CA TYR A 7 13.31 -1.93 -0.06
C TYR A 7 12.66 -0.95 -1.05
N LEU A 8 13.01 -1.04 -2.33
CA LEU A 8 12.40 -0.24 -3.39
C LEU A 8 10.89 -0.50 -3.48
N LEU A 9 10.49 -1.78 -3.49
CA LEU A 9 9.08 -2.15 -3.54
C LEU A 9 8.31 -1.64 -2.32
N VAL A 10 8.84 -1.83 -1.11
CA VAL A 10 8.25 -1.30 0.12
C VAL A 10 8.13 0.23 0.08
N HIS A 11 9.16 0.92 -0.39
CA HIS A 11 9.13 2.38 -0.53
C HIS A 11 8.03 2.83 -1.52
N MET A 12 7.92 2.17 -2.67
CA MET A 12 6.88 2.47 -3.65
C MET A 12 5.48 2.19 -3.10
N ILE A 13 5.28 1.07 -2.40
CA ILE A 13 4.00 0.73 -1.75
C ILE A 13 3.63 1.79 -0.71
N ASN A 14 4.56 2.21 0.15
CA ASN A 14 4.30 3.24 1.16
C ASN A 14 3.96 4.60 0.53
N ARG A 15 4.66 4.96 -0.57
CA ARG A 15 4.33 6.15 -1.35
C ARG A 15 2.92 6.06 -1.92
N GLN A 16 2.57 4.93 -2.52
CA GLN A 16 1.25 4.72 -3.11
C GLN A 16 0.15 4.74 -2.05
N PHE A 17 0.38 4.13 -0.89
CA PHE A 17 -0.51 4.24 0.26
C PHE A 17 -0.72 5.69 0.68
N THR A 18 0.37 6.47 0.79
CA THR A 18 0.27 7.89 1.17
C THR A 18 -0.58 8.69 0.18
N VAL A 19 -0.38 8.49 -1.13
CA VAL A 19 -1.11 9.19 -2.18
C VAL A 19 -2.59 8.77 -2.18
N ALA A 20 -2.86 7.47 -2.27
CA ALA A 20 -4.21 6.93 -2.31
C ALA A 20 -5.01 7.29 -1.05
N TYR A 21 -4.40 7.16 0.13
CA TYR A 21 -5.00 7.57 1.39
C TYR A 21 -5.39 9.05 1.37
N SER A 22 -4.46 9.93 1.01
CA SER A 22 -4.72 11.38 1.05
C SER A 22 -5.86 11.78 0.11
N VAL A 23 -5.87 11.23 -1.10
CA VAL A 23 -6.89 11.52 -2.12
C VAL A 23 -8.26 11.01 -1.67
N GLU A 24 -8.36 9.74 -1.27
CA GLU A 24 -9.65 9.15 -0.94
C GLU A 24 -10.18 9.67 0.40
N PHE A 25 -9.29 9.93 1.37
CA PHE A 25 -9.64 10.57 2.63
C PHE A 25 -10.23 11.95 2.41
N GLN A 26 -9.54 12.84 1.69
CA GLN A 26 -10.03 14.20 1.46
C GLN A 26 -11.40 14.18 0.78
N LYS A 27 -11.52 13.40 -0.30
CA LYS A 27 -12.75 13.29 -1.09
C LYS A 27 -13.94 12.81 -0.25
N GLN A 28 -13.77 11.77 0.57
CA GLN A 28 -14.88 11.26 1.37
C GLN A 28 -15.14 12.11 2.61
N PHE A 29 -14.10 12.70 3.19
CA PHE A 29 -14.21 13.59 4.35
C PHE A 29 -15.07 14.80 4.04
N GLU A 30 -14.76 15.56 2.98
CA GLU A 30 -15.48 16.80 2.65
C GLU A 30 -16.98 16.55 2.47
N VAL A 31 -17.34 15.54 1.68
CA VAL A 31 -18.74 15.18 1.41
C VAL A 31 -19.47 14.74 2.68
N ARG A 32 -18.84 13.88 3.48
CA ARG A 32 -19.48 13.32 4.67
C ARG A 32 -19.57 14.34 5.79
N PHE A 33 -18.54 15.16 5.97
CA PHE A 33 -18.52 16.24 6.94
C PHE A 33 -19.62 17.26 6.66
N ARG A 34 -19.73 17.76 5.42
CA ARG A 34 -20.79 18.72 5.07
C ARG A 34 -22.19 18.16 5.37
N THR A 35 -22.44 16.92 4.95
CA THR A 35 -23.72 16.25 5.20
C THR A 35 -24.03 16.15 6.69
N ARG A 36 -23.07 15.68 7.49
CA ARG A 36 -23.24 15.50 8.93
C ARG A 36 -23.34 16.81 9.69
N PHE A 37 -22.63 17.83 9.24
CA PHE A 37 -22.71 19.17 9.80
C PHE A 37 -24.11 19.75 9.66
N ASP A 38 -24.68 19.68 8.45
CA ASP A 38 -26.04 20.16 8.17
C ASP A 38 -27.09 19.38 8.99
N GLU A 39 -26.89 18.07 9.19
CA GLU A 39 -27.78 17.21 10.00
C GLU A 39 -27.75 17.49 11.50
N LYS A 40 -26.56 17.79 12.07
CA LYS A 40 -26.33 17.73 13.53
C LYS A 40 -26.07 19.07 14.19
N PHE A 41 -25.44 20.01 13.49
CA PHE A 41 -25.13 21.34 14.00
C PHE A 41 -26.14 22.38 13.49
N GLY A 42 -26.48 22.32 12.21
CA GLY A 42 -27.40 23.25 11.56
C GLY A 42 -26.87 24.70 11.51
N ALA A 43 -27.71 25.61 11.00
CA ALA A 43 -27.31 26.97 10.63
C ALA A 43 -26.76 27.84 11.78
N ALA A 44 -27.06 27.51 13.04
CA ALA A 44 -26.57 28.27 14.19
C ALA A 44 -25.06 28.14 14.39
N PHE A 45 -24.46 27.07 13.90
CA PHE A 45 -23.03 26.77 14.04
C PHE A 45 -22.21 27.09 12.78
N GLU A 46 -22.83 27.57 11.69
CA GLU A 46 -22.10 27.91 10.44
C GLU A 46 -20.88 28.82 10.67
N PRO A 47 -20.89 29.82 11.60
CA PRO A 47 -19.70 30.62 11.89
C PRO A 47 -18.49 29.84 12.45
N ARG A 48 -18.71 28.60 12.92
CA ARG A 48 -17.68 27.69 13.46
C ARG A 48 -17.44 26.48 12.54
N PHE A 49 -17.94 26.50 11.29
CA PHE A 49 -17.80 25.38 10.36
C PHE A 49 -16.35 24.91 10.23
N ASP A 50 -15.44 25.81 9.84
CA ASP A 50 -14.02 25.49 9.62
C ASP A 50 -13.32 24.98 10.91
N GLU A 51 -13.70 25.52 12.07
CA GLU A 51 -13.15 25.08 13.36
C GLU A 51 -13.54 23.63 13.67
N ILE A 52 -14.83 23.32 13.51
CA ILE A 52 -15.38 21.99 13.75
C ILE A 52 -14.84 21.01 12.71
N GLU A 53 -14.71 21.43 11.46
CA GLU A 53 -14.12 20.65 10.38
C GLU A 53 -12.70 20.23 10.73
N GLN A 54 -11.86 21.18 11.14
CA GLN A 54 -10.48 20.90 11.52
C GLN A 54 -10.40 19.93 12.71
N LEU A 55 -11.29 20.06 13.71
CA LEU A 55 -11.33 19.15 14.85
C LEU A 55 -11.67 17.72 14.45
N VAL A 56 -12.65 17.53 13.56
CA VAL A 56 -13.01 16.19 13.05
C VAL A 56 -11.89 15.67 12.14
N TRP A 57 -11.30 16.51 11.31
CA TRP A 57 -10.17 16.16 10.44
C TRP A 57 -9.00 15.62 11.26
N ASP A 58 -8.53 16.38 12.24
CA ASP A 58 -7.36 16.02 13.07
C ASP A 58 -7.59 14.72 13.84
N LYS A 59 -8.81 14.48 14.32
CA LYS A 59 -9.19 13.24 15.01
C LYS A 59 -9.36 12.03 14.10
N THR A 60 -9.63 12.24 12.82
CA THR A 60 -9.96 11.15 11.88
C THR A 60 -8.74 10.77 11.04
N ALA A 61 -8.04 11.75 10.47
CA ALA A 61 -7.01 11.53 9.46
C ALA A 61 -5.83 10.70 9.98
N LYS A 62 -5.30 11.03 11.16
CA LYS A 62 -4.13 10.31 11.69
C LYS A 62 -4.50 8.90 12.12
N ASP A 63 -5.52 8.77 12.96
CA ASP A 63 -5.88 7.48 13.55
C ASP A 63 -6.36 6.47 12.49
N LEU A 64 -7.14 6.91 11.50
CA LEU A 64 -7.57 6.03 10.41
C LEU A 64 -6.39 5.60 9.52
N ARG A 65 -5.44 6.51 9.28
CA ARG A 65 -4.21 6.19 8.54
C ARG A 65 -3.43 5.09 9.23
N GLU A 66 -3.22 5.22 10.55
CA GLU A 66 -2.51 4.21 11.35
C GLU A 66 -3.25 2.87 11.33
N GLN A 67 -4.58 2.86 11.41
CA GLN A 67 -5.39 1.64 11.35
C GLN A 67 -5.26 0.91 10.01
N LEU A 68 -5.18 1.63 8.89
CA LEU A 68 -5.15 1.04 7.55
C LEU A 68 -3.73 0.73 7.06
N SER A 69 -2.73 1.49 7.49
CA SER A 69 -1.37 1.47 6.92
C SER A 69 -0.77 0.08 6.90
N ASP A 70 -0.66 -0.55 8.07
CA ASP A 70 0.08 -1.82 8.16
C ASP A 70 -0.64 -2.94 7.40
N GLY A 71 -1.96 -3.06 7.58
CA GLY A 71 -2.75 -4.11 6.92
C GLY A 71 -2.77 -3.97 5.40
N VAL A 72 -3.05 -2.77 4.87
CA VAL A 72 -3.10 -2.57 3.42
C VAL A 72 -1.71 -2.73 2.79
N GLN A 73 -0.67 -2.19 3.42
CA GLN A 73 0.69 -2.30 2.87
C GLN A 73 1.19 -3.74 2.88
N GLU A 74 0.89 -4.51 3.94
CA GLU A 74 1.22 -5.94 4.01
C GLU A 74 0.47 -6.74 2.95
N ASP A 75 -0.84 -6.52 2.81
CA ASP A 75 -1.67 -7.23 1.82
C ASP A 75 -1.20 -6.94 0.39
N VAL A 76 -0.87 -5.68 0.08
CA VAL A 76 -0.32 -5.30 -1.24
C VAL A 76 1.05 -5.92 -1.46
N PHE A 77 1.95 -5.83 -0.47
CA PHE A 77 3.29 -6.41 -0.59
C PHE A 77 3.20 -7.91 -0.85
N LYS A 78 2.35 -8.60 -0.10
CA LYS A 78 2.12 -10.03 -0.28
C LYS A 78 1.56 -10.36 -1.66
N ALA A 79 0.53 -9.66 -2.12
CA ALA A 79 -0.06 -9.89 -3.44
C ALA A 79 0.97 -9.73 -4.56
N ILE A 80 1.84 -8.72 -4.47
CA ILE A 80 2.91 -8.50 -5.45
C ILE A 80 3.97 -9.59 -5.39
N ILE A 81 4.42 -9.97 -4.19
CA ILE A 81 5.43 -11.03 -4.06
C ILE A 81 4.88 -12.38 -4.53
N ASP A 82 3.62 -12.69 -4.24
CA ASP A 82 2.98 -13.92 -4.72
C ASP A 82 2.92 -13.93 -6.26
N GLU A 83 2.49 -12.83 -6.90
CA GLU A 83 2.47 -12.70 -8.37
C GLU A 83 3.88 -12.82 -8.99
N LEU A 84 4.86 -12.12 -8.42
CA LEU A 84 6.24 -12.16 -8.91
C LEU A 84 6.86 -13.54 -8.71
N GLY A 85 6.56 -14.22 -7.59
CA GLY A 85 7.04 -15.57 -7.33
C GLY A 85 6.54 -16.56 -8.36
N GLU A 86 5.25 -16.53 -8.67
CA GLU A 86 4.67 -17.37 -9.73
C GLU A 86 5.31 -17.09 -11.09
N ALA A 87 5.51 -15.81 -11.44
CA ALA A 87 6.14 -15.44 -12.70
C ALA A 87 7.63 -15.81 -12.76
N VAL A 88 8.36 -15.74 -11.65
CA VAL A 88 9.77 -16.20 -11.57
C VAL A 88 9.86 -17.71 -11.72
N ASP A 89 8.97 -18.46 -11.09
CA ASP A 89 8.95 -19.92 -11.25
C ASP A 89 8.69 -20.29 -12.71
N ASP A 90 7.68 -19.68 -13.35
CA ASP A 90 7.38 -19.89 -14.76
C ASP A 90 8.55 -19.52 -15.68
N GLU A 91 9.19 -18.38 -15.43
CA GLU A 91 10.35 -17.91 -16.21
C GLU A 91 11.55 -18.84 -16.05
N PHE A 92 11.82 -19.27 -14.82
CA PHE A 92 12.84 -20.26 -14.51
C PHE A 92 12.60 -21.57 -15.26
N TYR A 93 11.38 -22.12 -15.22
CA TYR A 93 11.10 -23.41 -15.85
C TYR A 93 11.15 -23.37 -17.38
N ASN A 94 10.76 -22.24 -17.99
CA ASN A 94 10.64 -22.13 -19.44
C ASN A 94 11.92 -21.65 -20.12
N ASN A 95 12.73 -20.81 -19.45
CA ASN A 95 13.85 -20.10 -20.06
C ASN A 95 15.18 -20.31 -19.32
N LEU A 96 15.32 -21.37 -18.51
CA LEU A 96 16.54 -21.65 -17.74
C LEU A 96 17.83 -21.53 -18.55
N GLU A 97 17.87 -22.12 -19.75
CA GLU A 97 19.08 -22.07 -20.60
C GLU A 97 19.46 -20.65 -20.99
N HIS A 98 18.48 -19.77 -21.22
CA HIS A 98 18.72 -18.37 -21.53
C HIS A 98 19.41 -17.65 -20.37
N HIS A 99 18.91 -17.85 -19.15
CA HIS A 99 19.41 -17.19 -17.95
C HIS A 99 20.80 -17.69 -17.53
N LEU A 100 21.15 -18.93 -17.82
CA LEU A 100 22.46 -19.48 -17.46
C LEU A 100 23.62 -18.77 -18.18
N ASP A 101 23.39 -18.25 -19.39
CA ASP A 101 24.41 -17.54 -20.15
C ASP A 101 24.67 -16.12 -19.62
N ASP A 102 23.68 -15.50 -18.99
CA ASP A 102 23.72 -14.09 -18.58
C ASP A 102 24.23 -13.87 -17.14
N ILE A 103 24.51 -14.95 -16.40
CA ILE A 103 24.85 -14.88 -14.98
C ILE A 103 26.27 -15.38 -14.74
N ALA A 104 27.14 -14.48 -14.29
CA ALA A 104 28.55 -14.81 -13.99
C ALA A 104 28.72 -15.94 -12.97
N ALA A 105 27.77 -16.11 -12.04
CA ALA A 105 27.77 -17.15 -11.03
C ALA A 105 27.15 -18.48 -11.50
N ALA A 106 26.68 -18.57 -12.75
CA ALA A 106 26.13 -19.81 -13.31
C ALA A 106 27.16 -20.95 -13.30
N GLU A 107 28.46 -20.64 -13.36
CA GLU A 107 29.53 -21.64 -13.24
C GLU A 107 29.53 -22.40 -11.90
N PHE A 108 28.88 -21.86 -10.86
CA PHE A 108 28.77 -22.52 -9.57
C PHE A 108 27.58 -23.48 -9.50
N ILE A 109 26.65 -23.44 -10.45
CA ILE A 109 25.50 -24.36 -10.47
C ILE A 109 25.98 -25.77 -10.80
N GLY A 110 25.61 -26.74 -9.95
CA GLY A 110 26.10 -28.11 -10.01
C GLY A 110 27.48 -28.32 -9.37
N HIS A 111 28.05 -27.30 -8.72
CA HIS A 111 29.36 -27.41 -8.09
C HIS A 111 29.36 -28.41 -6.92
N PRO A 112 30.41 -29.24 -6.72
CA PRO A 112 30.45 -30.25 -5.65
C PRO A 112 30.44 -29.66 -4.23
N ASP A 113 30.95 -28.44 -4.06
CA ASP A 113 30.78 -27.68 -2.81
C ASP A 113 29.34 -27.13 -2.73
N PRO A 114 28.53 -27.59 -1.76
CA PRO A 114 27.14 -27.16 -1.62
C PRO A 114 26.98 -25.64 -1.48
N ARG A 115 27.95 -24.96 -0.87
CA ARG A 115 27.89 -23.50 -0.68
C ARG A 115 28.03 -22.75 -2.00
N LEU A 116 28.88 -23.24 -2.89
CA LEU A 116 29.04 -22.66 -4.22
C LEU A 116 27.80 -22.98 -5.07
N ASN A 117 27.29 -24.20 -5.01
CA ASN A 117 26.04 -24.55 -5.69
C ASN A 117 24.85 -23.68 -5.25
N GLU A 118 24.68 -23.48 -3.95
CA GLU A 118 23.68 -22.55 -3.42
C GLU A 118 23.90 -21.13 -3.95
N LEU A 119 25.15 -20.62 -3.93
CA LEU A 119 25.45 -19.29 -4.44
C LEU A 119 25.04 -19.12 -5.91
N GLY A 120 25.31 -20.11 -6.77
CA GLY A 120 24.91 -20.10 -8.18
C GLY A 120 23.40 -20.09 -8.36
N LEU A 121 22.68 -20.97 -7.64
CA LEU A 121 21.21 -21.01 -7.68
C LEU A 121 20.58 -19.71 -7.16
N TRP A 122 21.16 -19.13 -6.12
CA TRP A 122 20.73 -17.84 -5.59
C TRP A 122 20.93 -16.70 -6.59
N ALA A 123 22.08 -16.65 -7.27
CA ALA A 123 22.33 -15.63 -8.28
C ALA A 123 21.38 -15.77 -9.47
N LEU A 124 21.05 -17.01 -9.85
CA LEU A 124 20.06 -17.33 -10.88
C LEU A 124 18.67 -16.83 -10.52
N HIS A 125 18.19 -17.21 -9.34
CA HIS A 125 16.89 -16.75 -8.86
C HIS A 125 16.83 -15.22 -8.73
N ASP A 126 17.88 -14.59 -8.19
CA ASP A 126 17.94 -13.14 -8.05
C ASP A 126 17.88 -12.44 -9.41
N HIS A 127 18.61 -12.92 -10.42
CA HIS A 127 18.57 -12.38 -11.78
C HIS A 127 17.16 -12.44 -12.38
N ILE A 128 16.55 -13.63 -12.38
CA ILE A 128 15.20 -13.84 -12.94
C ILE A 128 14.18 -12.98 -12.19
N PHE A 129 14.29 -12.88 -10.86
CA PHE A 129 13.41 -12.01 -10.07
C PHE A 129 13.53 -10.53 -10.47
N HIS A 130 14.74 -10.03 -10.74
CA HIS A 130 14.90 -8.65 -11.20
C HIS A 130 14.31 -8.43 -12.60
N GLU A 131 14.48 -9.39 -13.50
CA GLU A 131 13.91 -9.29 -14.85
C GLU A 131 12.38 -9.32 -14.82
N VAL A 132 11.80 -10.29 -14.10
CA VAL A 132 10.35 -10.41 -13.93
C VAL A 132 9.78 -9.18 -13.23
N LEU A 133 10.43 -8.67 -12.19
CA LEU A 133 9.99 -7.42 -11.56
C LEU A 133 9.98 -6.28 -12.56
N HIS A 134 11.04 -6.13 -13.36
CA HIS A 134 11.12 -5.08 -14.36
C HIS A 134 10.07 -5.24 -15.46
N GLU A 135 9.75 -6.46 -15.87
CA GLU A 135 8.72 -6.74 -16.86
C GLU A 135 7.32 -6.39 -16.34
N LYS A 136 7.00 -6.81 -15.10
CA LYS A 136 5.65 -6.72 -14.51
C LYS A 136 5.35 -5.37 -13.87
N ILE A 137 6.37 -4.68 -13.39
CA ILE A 137 6.29 -3.38 -12.71
C ILE A 137 7.32 -2.46 -13.36
N GLN A 138 6.94 -1.88 -14.50
CA GLN A 138 7.77 -0.94 -15.25
C GLN A 138 7.63 0.46 -14.69
N GLU A 139 6.38 0.84 -14.37
CA GLU A 139 6.02 2.19 -13.98
C GLU A 139 5.25 2.23 -12.65
N GLU A 140 5.10 3.42 -12.07
CA GLU A 140 4.36 3.62 -10.82
C GLU A 140 2.86 3.28 -11.01
N GLU A 141 2.35 3.45 -12.22
CA GLU A 141 1.01 3.09 -12.67
C GLU A 141 0.71 1.58 -12.53
N ASP A 142 1.69 0.72 -12.81
CA ASP A 142 1.54 -0.73 -12.68
C ASP A 142 1.36 -1.13 -11.22
N LEU A 143 2.06 -0.43 -10.31
CA LEU A 143 1.90 -0.60 -8.88
C LEU A 143 0.55 -0.06 -8.42
N ALA A 144 0.14 1.11 -8.91
CA ALA A 144 -1.15 1.71 -8.59
C ALA A 144 -2.33 0.79 -8.96
N ALA A 145 -2.25 0.12 -10.11
CA ALA A 145 -3.25 -0.83 -10.58
C ALA A 145 -3.39 -2.07 -9.65
N ARG A 146 -2.31 -2.50 -9.01
CA ARG A 146 -2.31 -3.60 -8.02
C ARG A 146 -2.70 -3.14 -6.62
N PHE A 147 -2.40 -1.88 -6.31
CA PHE A 147 -2.71 -1.27 -5.02
C PHE A 147 -4.20 -0.99 -4.84
N ALA A 148 -4.86 -0.39 -5.84
CA ALA A 148 -6.23 0.09 -5.73
C ALA A 148 -7.26 -1.00 -5.34
N PRO A 149 -7.24 -2.22 -5.92
CA PRO A 149 -8.18 -3.28 -5.57
C PRO A 149 -8.09 -3.75 -4.10
N ILE A 150 -6.96 -3.51 -3.43
CA ILE A 150 -6.75 -3.87 -2.03
C ILE A 150 -7.11 -2.69 -1.13
N PHE A 151 -6.64 -1.49 -1.48
CA PHE A 151 -6.85 -0.29 -0.68
C PHE A 151 -8.31 0.18 -0.66
N GLU A 152 -8.98 0.27 -1.82
CA GLU A 152 -10.31 0.87 -1.88
C GLU A 152 -11.34 0.12 -1.03
N PRO A 153 -11.42 -1.22 -1.05
CA PRO A 153 -12.34 -1.95 -0.18
C PRO A 153 -12.01 -1.78 1.30
N ALA A 154 -10.73 -1.81 1.68
CA ALA A 154 -10.30 -1.63 3.07
C ALA A 154 -10.66 -0.24 3.59
N PHE A 155 -10.40 0.81 2.80
CA PHE A 155 -10.76 2.18 3.12
C PHE A 155 -12.28 2.34 3.24
N ASN A 156 -13.04 1.87 2.25
CA ASN A 156 -14.50 2.00 2.22
C ASN A 156 -15.19 1.22 3.34
N ALA A 157 -14.59 0.13 3.82
CA ALA A 157 -15.09 -0.61 4.98
C ALA A 157 -14.83 0.13 6.29
N ALA A 158 -13.66 0.77 6.45
CA ALA A 158 -13.25 1.41 7.70
C ALA A 158 -13.78 2.84 7.86
N PHE A 159 -13.65 3.67 6.82
CA PHE A 159 -13.87 5.12 6.88
C PHE A 159 -15.25 5.52 7.42
N PRO A 160 -16.38 4.96 6.94
CA PRO A 160 -17.71 5.38 7.38
C PRO A 160 -17.93 5.35 8.90
N ALA A 161 -17.68 4.19 9.51
CA ALA A 161 -17.91 3.98 10.93
C ALA A 161 -16.90 4.77 11.78
N PHE A 162 -15.65 4.86 11.30
CA PHE A 162 -14.61 5.60 11.98
C PHE A 162 -14.90 7.10 12.00
N PHE A 163 -15.24 7.68 10.84
CA PHE A 163 -15.65 9.07 10.70
C PHE A 163 -16.84 9.39 11.62
N ASP A 164 -17.91 8.58 11.54
CA ASP A 164 -19.13 8.86 12.30
C ASP A 164 -18.86 8.85 13.83
N ALA A 165 -18.01 7.95 14.31
CA ALA A 165 -17.61 7.91 15.72
C ALA A 165 -16.83 9.18 16.15
N LYS A 166 -15.87 9.63 15.34
CA LYS A 166 -15.08 10.85 15.64
C LYS A 166 -15.92 12.12 15.52
N PHE A 167 -16.82 12.16 14.53
CA PHE A 167 -17.76 13.26 14.37
C PHE A 167 -18.67 13.39 15.60
N ASP A 168 -19.25 12.27 16.06
CA ASP A 168 -20.15 12.28 17.21
C ASP A 168 -19.42 12.67 18.52
N GLU A 169 -18.15 12.30 18.66
CA GLU A 169 -17.30 12.78 19.77
C GLU A 169 -17.12 14.32 19.74
N VAL A 170 -16.81 14.89 18.57
CA VAL A 170 -16.68 16.34 18.42
C VAL A 170 -18.02 17.04 18.62
N HIS A 171 -19.10 16.49 18.08
CA HIS A 171 -20.45 17.02 18.25
C HIS A 171 -20.83 17.13 19.73
N ALA A 172 -20.63 16.06 20.50
CA ALA A 172 -20.88 16.06 21.93
C ALA A 172 -20.06 17.15 22.64
N ALA A 173 -18.75 17.23 22.37
CA ALA A 173 -17.87 18.22 23.00
C ALA A 173 -18.23 19.67 22.65
N VAL A 174 -18.61 19.94 21.40
CA VAL A 174 -18.95 21.29 20.93
C VAL A 174 -20.30 21.73 21.48
N VAL A 175 -21.29 20.84 21.53
CA VAL A 175 -22.63 21.15 22.06
C VAL A 175 -22.60 21.31 23.58
N GLU A 176 -21.79 20.52 24.30
CA GLU A 176 -21.61 20.70 25.75
C GLU A 176 -20.90 22.02 26.10
N ALA A 177 -20.10 22.56 25.19
CA ALA A 177 -19.38 23.82 25.36
C ALA A 177 -20.15 25.08 24.91
N ALA A 178 -21.34 24.92 24.30
CA ALA A 178 -22.16 26.00 23.76
C ALA A 178 -23.29 26.42 24.73
#